data_AF-W6NG76-F1
#
_entry.id   AF-W6NG76-F1
#
_cell.length_a   1.000
_cell.length_b   1.000
_cell.length_c   1.000
_cell.angle_alpha   90.00
_cell.angle_beta   90.00
_cell.angle_gamma   90.00
#
_symmetry.space_group_name_H-M   'P 1'
#
loop_
_entity.id
_entity.type
_entity.pdbx_description
1 polymer ?
#
loop_
_entity_poly.entity_id
_entity_poly.type
_entity_poly.pdbx_seq_one_letter_code
_entity_poly.pdbx_strand_id
1 'polypeptide(L)'
;MGTDPAKTVLIDGPELSSSKSSGLKPPAPARTQTKVRTFMSIFTWERFKKNPDLYRKAIAKIVDDQIRHTQTVTNLLQELEPELRRQERELGLLNIKCQTLYERLRFIRQLRENADAVIRNFDLTTGKSLEEVVAEAPPLLKNAVRLHQIRWRNANASSKWQKDFEKAEKDLAIVRERFENGERELEEKRNLLEMFKKIRE
;
A
#
# COMPACT_ATOMS: atom_id res chain seq x y z
N MET A 1 0.14 20.67 -40.38
CA MET A 1 1.18 21.66 -40.08
C MET A 1 2.17 20.99 -39.16
N GLY A 2 3.31 20.59 -39.72
CA GLY A 2 4.46 20.13 -38.96
C GLY A 2 5.14 21.33 -38.30
N THR A 3 5.77 21.05 -37.17
CA THR A 3 6.53 21.95 -36.30
C THR A 3 7.69 22.63 -37.03
N ASP A 4 7.83 23.93 -36.83
CA ASP A 4 9.05 24.67 -37.18
C ASP A 4 10.16 24.44 -36.14
N PRO A 5 11.45 24.53 -36.54
CA PRO A 5 12.59 24.07 -35.78
C PRO A 5 13.28 25.19 -35.00
N ALA A 6 13.88 24.85 -33.86
CA ALA A 6 14.83 25.73 -33.18
C ALA A 6 16.15 25.00 -32.91
N LYS A 7 17.14 25.40 -33.72
CA LYS A 7 18.57 25.59 -33.41
C LYS A 7 19.37 24.41 -32.87
N THR A 8 20.05 23.79 -33.83
CA THR A 8 21.43 23.30 -33.75
C THR A 8 22.37 24.32 -33.09
N VAL A 9 23.22 23.86 -32.18
CA VAL A 9 24.59 24.38 -32.03
C VAL A 9 25.52 23.17 -32.13
N LEU A 10 26.23 23.12 -33.25
CA LEU A 10 27.44 22.35 -33.49
C LEU A 10 28.55 22.82 -32.55
N ILE A 11 29.49 21.94 -32.18
CA ILE A 11 30.94 22.16 -32.36
C ILE A 11 31.61 20.77 -32.44
N ASP A 12 32.06 20.47 -33.66
CA ASP A 12 33.30 19.84 -34.12
C ASP A 12 33.87 18.58 -33.43
N GLY A 13 33.94 17.49 -34.21
CA GLY A 13 34.90 16.38 -34.04
C GLY A 13 36.26 16.75 -34.66
N PRO A 14 36.94 15.84 -35.39
CA PRO A 14 37.16 14.41 -35.17
C PRO A 14 38.67 14.09 -35.25
N GLU A 15 39.17 13.04 -34.60
CA GLU A 15 40.36 12.36 -35.13
C GLU A 15 40.20 10.84 -35.10
N LEU A 16 39.91 10.33 -36.30
CA LEU A 16 40.14 8.96 -36.71
C LEU A 16 41.64 8.73 -36.80
N SER A 17 42.18 7.77 -36.05
CA SER A 17 43.32 6.99 -36.53
C SER A 17 42.93 5.52 -36.53
N SER A 18 43.08 4.94 -37.72
CA SER A 18 42.68 3.60 -38.08
C SER A 18 43.57 2.56 -37.40
N SER A 19 43.02 1.39 -37.07
CA SER A 19 43.65 0.13 -37.44
C SER A 19 42.68 -1.04 -37.37
N LYS A 20 42.82 -1.89 -38.38
CA LYS A 20 41.94 -2.98 -38.76
C LYS A 20 41.85 -4.08 -37.70
N SER A 21 40.69 -4.72 -37.75
CA SER A 21 40.30 -5.97 -37.10
C SER A 21 41.38 -7.07 -37.09
N SER A 22 41.60 -7.65 -35.92
CA SER A 22 41.83 -9.09 -35.80
C SER A 22 41.07 -9.56 -34.57
N GLY A 23 40.18 -10.54 -34.76
CA GLY A 23 39.26 -10.99 -33.74
C GLY A 23 40.00 -11.67 -32.60
N LEU A 24 39.65 -11.29 -31.37
CA LEU A 24 39.70 -12.13 -30.18
C LEU A 24 38.64 -11.59 -29.21
N LYS A 25 37.70 -12.47 -28.85
CA LYS A 25 36.63 -12.24 -27.87
C LYS A 25 37.23 -11.68 -26.57
N PRO A 26 36.73 -10.58 -25.98
CA PRO A 26 37.27 -10.11 -24.72
C PRO A 26 37.01 -11.18 -23.65
N PRO A 27 38.01 -11.55 -22.82
CA PRO A 27 37.77 -12.45 -21.71
C PRO A 27 36.75 -11.79 -20.79
N ALA A 28 35.75 -12.56 -20.35
CA ALA A 28 34.81 -12.14 -19.32
C ALA A 28 35.59 -11.53 -18.14
N PRO A 29 35.09 -10.45 -17.49
CA PRO A 29 35.77 -9.91 -16.33
C PRO A 29 35.86 -11.02 -15.29
N ALA A 30 37.07 -11.51 -15.05
CA ALA A 30 37.35 -12.39 -13.95
C ALA A 30 36.94 -11.62 -12.71
N ARG A 31 35.83 -12.06 -12.10
CA ARG A 31 35.32 -11.54 -10.85
C ARG A 31 36.37 -11.89 -9.79
N THR A 32 37.38 -11.05 -9.65
CA THR A 32 38.34 -11.11 -8.54
C THR A 32 37.53 -10.83 -7.29
N GLN A 33 36.98 -11.89 -6.70
CA GLN A 33 36.53 -11.87 -5.32
C GLN A 33 37.77 -11.53 -4.49
N THR A 34 37.93 -10.26 -4.16
CA THR A 34 38.83 -9.83 -3.10
C THR A 34 38.30 -10.47 -1.84
N LYS A 35 38.80 -11.68 -1.51
CA LYS A 35 38.46 -12.36 -0.26
C LYS A 35 38.86 -11.42 0.87
N VAL A 36 37.86 -10.82 1.51
CA VAL A 36 38.04 -10.02 2.71
C VAL A 36 38.69 -10.94 3.74
N ARG A 37 39.99 -10.77 3.97
CA ARG A 37 40.71 -11.56 4.98
C ARG A 37 40.21 -11.11 6.36
N THR A 38 39.38 -11.92 6.98
CA THR A 38 38.94 -11.72 8.37
C THR A 38 40.11 -11.88 9.33
N PHE A 39 40.07 -11.24 10.50
CA PHE A 39 41.12 -11.32 11.53
C PHE A 39 41.52 -12.77 11.85
N MET A 40 40.54 -13.68 11.90
CA MET A 40 40.75 -15.12 12.11
C MET A 40 41.57 -15.79 10.99
N SER A 41 41.49 -15.28 9.76
CA SER A 41 42.26 -15.82 8.63
C SER A 41 43.75 -15.42 8.63
N ILE A 42 44.14 -14.46 9.48
CA ILE A 42 45.52 -13.95 9.60
C ILE A 42 46.14 -14.30 10.98
N PHE A 43 45.33 -14.77 11.92
CA PHE A 43 45.75 -15.15 13.27
C PHE A 43 46.63 -16.40 13.25
N THR A 44 47.79 -16.33 13.91
CA THR A 44 48.64 -17.50 14.19
C THR A 44 49.20 -17.40 15.60
N TRP A 45 49.38 -18.54 16.27
CA TRP A 45 49.86 -18.59 17.65
C TRP A 45 51.24 -17.96 17.82
N GLU A 46 52.11 -18.07 16.81
CA GLU A 46 53.43 -17.42 16.82
C GLU A 46 53.35 -15.89 16.77
N ARG A 47 52.43 -15.33 15.99
CA ARG A 47 52.26 -13.87 15.93
C ARG A 47 51.63 -13.32 17.20
N PHE A 48 50.73 -14.10 17.82
CA PHE A 48 50.17 -13.76 19.12
C PHE A 48 51.24 -13.69 20.21
N LYS A 49 52.12 -14.70 20.30
CA LYS A 49 53.24 -14.70 21.26
C LYS A 49 54.17 -13.50 21.10
N LYS A 50 54.37 -13.01 19.87
CA LYS A 50 55.23 -11.85 19.59
C LYS A 50 54.64 -10.53 20.06
N ASN A 51 53.32 -10.35 20.01
CA ASN A 51 52.66 -9.07 20.37
C ASN A 51 51.28 -9.30 21.03
N PRO A 52 51.19 -9.92 22.22
CA PRO A 52 49.94 -10.41 22.79
C PRO A 52 48.92 -9.30 23.05
N ASP A 53 49.37 -8.10 23.45
CA ASP A 53 48.47 -6.98 23.77
C ASP A 53 47.76 -6.42 22.54
N LEU A 54 48.42 -6.40 21.39
CA LEU A 54 47.82 -5.95 20.13
C LEU A 54 46.70 -6.89 19.69
N TYR A 55 46.93 -8.21 19.82
CA TYR A 55 45.90 -9.20 19.51
C TYR A 55 44.77 -9.20 20.53
N ARG A 56 45.05 -9.03 21.84
CA ARG A 56 44.01 -8.88 22.87
C ARG A 56 43.10 -7.68 22.59
N LYS A 57 43.68 -6.52 22.24
CA LYS A 57 42.92 -5.32 21.85
C LYS A 57 42.08 -5.54 20.58
N ALA A 58 42.64 -6.23 19.58
CA ALA A 58 41.92 -6.54 18.35
C ALA A 58 40.75 -7.52 18.59
N ILE A 59 40.95 -8.55 19.42
CA ILE A 59 39.89 -9.49 19.82
C ILE A 59 38.82 -8.77 20.62
N ALA A 60 39.20 -7.95 21.61
CA ALA A 60 38.25 -7.17 22.40
C ALA A 60 37.39 -6.26 21.50
N LYS A 61 38.01 -5.57 20.54
CA LYS A 61 37.29 -4.74 19.56
C LYS A 61 36.31 -5.56 18.72
N ILE A 62 36.70 -6.74 18.24
CA ILE A 62 35.81 -7.61 17.44
C ILE A 62 34.62 -8.07 18.30
N VAL A 63 34.87 -8.48 19.54
CA VAL A 63 33.82 -8.91 20.47
C VAL A 63 32.88 -7.75 20.80
N ASP A 64 33.40 -6.55 21.08
CA ASP A 64 32.59 -5.35 21.33
C ASP A 64 31.75 -4.96 20.11
N ASP A 65 32.33 -5.05 18.90
CA ASP A 65 31.62 -4.78 17.65
C ASP A 65 30.51 -5.82 17.41
N GLN A 66 30.75 -7.10 17.71
CA GLN A 66 29.75 -8.16 17.64
C GLN A 66 28.63 -7.95 18.67
N ILE A 67 28.95 -7.64 19.93
CA ILE A 67 27.96 -7.38 20.97
C ILE A 67 27.09 -6.17 20.58
N ARG A 68 27.70 -5.07 20.12
CA ARG A 68 26.95 -3.89 19.63
C ARG A 68 26.07 -4.22 18.45
N HIS A 69 26.56 -5.01 17.49
CA HIS A 69 25.77 -5.44 16.34
C HIS A 69 24.56 -6.27 16.77
N THR A 70 24.75 -7.30 17.61
CA THR A 70 23.67 -8.13 18.14
C THR A 70 22.65 -7.31 18.93
N GLN A 71 23.09 -6.36 19.75
CA GLN A 71 22.21 -5.47 20.51
C GLN A 71 21.36 -4.60 19.56
N THR A 72 21.97 -4.07 18.50
CA THR A 72 21.28 -3.23 17.50
C THR A 72 20.21 -4.03 16.76
N VAL A 73 20.54 -5.24 16.31
CA VAL A 73 19.59 -6.14 15.64
C VAL A 73 18.45 -6.54 16.58
N THR A 74 18.74 -6.80 17.85
CA THR A 74 17.74 -7.13 18.86
C THR A 74 16.76 -5.98 19.09
N ASN A 75 17.26 -4.75 19.23
CA ASN A 75 16.41 -3.57 19.39
C ASN A 75 15.51 -3.34 18.16
N LEU A 76 16.07 -3.49 16.95
CA LEU A 76 15.29 -3.38 15.71
C LEU A 76 14.18 -4.45 15.63
N LEU A 77 14.46 -5.70 16.00
CA LEU A 77 13.46 -6.77 16.06
C LEU A 77 12.35 -6.46 17.07
N GLN A 78 12.71 -5.92 18.24
CA GLN A 78 11.75 -5.51 19.28
C GLN A 78 10.82 -4.40 18.81
N GLU A 79 11.26 -3.53 17.91
CA GLU A 79 10.43 -2.46 17.32
C GLU A 79 9.58 -2.96 16.14
N LEU A 80 10.15 -3.81 15.28
CA LEU A 80 9.49 -4.27 14.05
C LEU A 80 8.32 -5.24 14.30
N GLU A 81 8.45 -6.17 15.25
CA GLU A 81 7.40 -7.17 15.49
C GLU A 81 6.07 -6.58 16.01
N PRO A 82 6.06 -5.63 16.97
CA PRO A 82 4.83 -4.95 17.37
C PRO A 82 4.23 -4.10 16.24
N GLU A 83 5.07 -3.45 15.44
CA GLU A 83 4.64 -2.59 14.34
C GLU A 83 3.98 -3.40 13.22
N LEU A 84 4.52 -4.57 12.88
CA LEU A 84 3.89 -5.52 11.96
C LEU A 84 2.50 -5.94 12.46
N ARG A 85 2.39 -6.31 13.74
CA ARG A 85 1.09 -6.68 14.35
C ARG A 85 0.10 -5.51 14.40
N ARG A 86 0.58 -4.26 14.48
CA ARG A 86 -0.28 -3.07 14.39
C ARG A 86 -0.81 -2.91 12.96
N GLN A 87 0.06 -2.99 11.97
CA GLN A 87 -0.32 -2.87 10.55
C GLN A 87 -1.26 -3.99 10.09
N GLU A 88 -1.07 -5.24 10.52
CA GLU A 88 -2.00 -6.34 10.21
C GLU A 88 -3.42 -6.05 10.73
N ARG A 89 -3.54 -5.48 11.93
CA ARG A 89 -4.83 -5.08 12.50
C ARG A 89 -5.46 -3.91 11.73
N GLU A 90 -4.64 -2.94 11.32
CA GLU A 90 -5.10 -1.81 10.50
C GLU A 90 -5.59 -2.26 9.12
N LEU A 91 -4.88 -3.19 8.48
CA LEU A 91 -5.32 -3.83 7.24
C LEU A 91 -6.63 -4.60 7.42
N GLY A 92 -6.78 -5.34 8.53
CA GLY A 92 -8.04 -6.00 8.87
C GLY A 92 -9.22 -5.01 8.97
N LEU A 93 -9.01 -3.87 9.63
CA LEU A 93 -10.01 -2.79 9.72
C LEU A 93 -10.34 -2.17 8.36
N LEU A 94 -9.32 -1.93 7.52
CA LEU A 94 -9.52 -1.42 6.16
C LEU A 94 -10.30 -2.40 5.29
N ASN A 95 -10.02 -3.70 5.41
CA ASN A 95 -10.75 -4.74 4.68
C ASN A 95 -12.24 -4.75 5.05
N ILE A 96 -12.56 -4.70 6.36
CA ILE A 96 -13.96 -4.60 6.82
C ILE A 96 -14.64 -3.34 6.25
N LYS A 97 -13.94 -2.21 6.21
CA LYS A 97 -14.46 -0.96 5.63
C LYS A 97 -14.70 -1.09 4.12
N CYS A 98 -13.75 -1.66 3.37
CA CYS A 98 -13.90 -1.96 1.94
C CYS A 98 -15.16 -2.80 1.69
N GLN A 99 -15.34 -3.87 2.46
CA GLN A 99 -16.48 -4.77 2.29
C GLN A 99 -17.80 -4.09 2.62
N THR A 100 -17.85 -3.32 3.72
CA THR A 100 -19.04 -2.55 4.12
C THR A 100 -19.43 -1.54 3.03
N LEU A 101 -18.46 -0.80 2.49
CA LEU A 101 -18.69 0.18 1.42
C LEU A 101 -19.13 -0.50 0.12
N TYR A 102 -18.53 -1.64 -0.22
CA TYR A 102 -18.92 -2.43 -1.38
C TYR A 102 -20.36 -2.96 -1.25
N GLU A 103 -20.73 -3.53 -0.10
CA GLU A 103 -22.10 -3.98 0.18
C GLU A 103 -23.10 -2.83 0.08
N ARG A 104 -22.76 -1.66 0.62
CA ARG A 104 -23.59 -0.45 0.49
C ARG A 104 -23.77 -0.03 -0.97
N LEU A 105 -22.71 -0.03 -1.78
CA LEU A 105 -22.81 0.28 -3.22
C LEU A 105 -23.64 -0.75 -3.96
N ARG A 106 -23.46 -2.04 -3.66
CA ARG A 106 -24.25 -3.13 -4.25
C ARG A 106 -25.73 -2.99 -3.91
N PHE A 107 -26.05 -2.68 -2.66
CA PHE A 107 -27.41 -2.41 -2.21
C PHE A 107 -28.03 -1.21 -2.95
N ILE A 108 -27.29 -0.10 -3.08
CA ILE A 108 -27.77 1.07 -3.82
C ILE A 108 -27.97 0.76 -5.32
N ARG A 109 -27.08 -0.03 -5.93
CA ARG A 109 -27.26 -0.47 -7.33
C ARG A 109 -28.49 -1.35 -7.51
N GLN A 110 -28.69 -2.33 -6.62
CA GLN A 110 -29.89 -3.16 -6.64
C GLN A 110 -31.17 -2.34 -6.42
N LEU A 111 -31.13 -1.34 -5.54
CA LEU A 111 -32.24 -0.40 -5.37
C LEU A 111 -32.52 0.41 -6.64
N ARG A 112 -31.50 0.79 -7.43
CA ARG A 112 -31.69 1.47 -8.72
C ARG A 112 -32.28 0.57 -9.79
N GLU A 113 -31.72 -0.62 -9.94
CA GLU A 113 -32.15 -1.59 -10.95
C GLU A 113 -33.61 -2.02 -10.70
N ASN A 114 -34.02 -2.05 -9.44
CA ASN A 114 -35.39 -2.39 -9.03
C ASN A 114 -36.18 -1.16 -8.58
N ALA A 115 -35.75 0.05 -8.96
CA ALA A 115 -36.31 1.30 -8.46
C ALA A 115 -37.82 1.34 -8.66
N ASP A 116 -38.32 0.99 -9.85
CA ASP A 116 -39.76 1.03 -10.12
C ASP A 116 -40.57 0.02 -9.31
N ALA A 117 -40.00 -1.14 -8.98
CA ALA A 117 -40.67 -2.15 -8.14
C ALA A 117 -40.70 -1.72 -6.67
N VAL A 118 -39.60 -1.16 -6.18
CA VAL A 118 -39.50 -0.63 -4.81
C VAL A 118 -40.34 0.63 -4.66
N ILE A 119 -40.24 1.57 -5.59
CA ILE A 119 -41.04 2.81 -5.62
C ILE A 119 -42.53 2.47 -5.66
N ARG A 120 -43.00 1.55 -6.51
CA ARG A 120 -44.42 1.15 -6.52
C ARG A 120 -44.91 0.55 -5.21
N ASN A 121 -44.05 -0.15 -4.46
CA ASN A 121 -44.42 -0.76 -3.19
C ASN A 121 -44.44 0.22 -2.00
N PHE A 122 -43.65 1.30 -2.07
CA PHE A 122 -43.51 2.28 -0.97
C PHE A 122 -44.17 3.63 -1.26
N ASP A 123 -44.38 3.96 -2.53
CA ASP A 123 -45.11 5.13 -3.01
C ASP A 123 -46.59 4.79 -3.23
N LEU A 124 -47.36 4.91 -2.15
CA LEU A 124 -48.81 4.73 -2.16
C LEU A 124 -49.52 5.78 -3.03
N THR A 125 -48.81 6.84 -3.42
CA THR A 125 -49.34 7.97 -4.18
C THR A 125 -49.12 7.83 -5.69
N THR A 126 -48.61 6.68 -6.16
CA THR A 126 -48.47 6.42 -7.58
C THR A 126 -49.84 6.53 -8.27
N GLY A 127 -50.09 7.63 -8.99
CA GLY A 127 -51.38 7.94 -9.62
C GLY A 127 -52.46 8.53 -8.70
N LYS A 128 -52.12 8.89 -7.44
CA LYS A 128 -53.03 9.51 -6.46
C LYS A 128 -52.40 10.75 -5.81
N SER A 129 -53.22 11.71 -5.38
CA SER A 129 -52.73 12.82 -4.56
C SER A 129 -52.30 12.34 -3.16
N LEU A 130 -51.46 13.11 -2.45
CA LEU A 130 -51.07 12.76 -1.08
C LEU A 130 -52.30 12.71 -0.16
N GLU A 131 -53.24 13.60 -0.41
CA GLU A 131 -54.49 13.76 0.32
C GLU A 131 -55.43 12.57 0.08
N GLU A 132 -55.50 12.03 -1.13
CA GLU A 132 -56.23 10.79 -1.44
C GLU A 132 -55.69 9.60 -0.65
N VAL A 133 -54.37 9.42 -0.62
CA VAL A 133 -53.73 8.34 0.15
C VAL A 133 -53.95 8.49 1.65
N VAL A 134 -53.88 9.72 2.16
CA VAL A 134 -54.12 10.01 3.58
C VAL A 134 -55.60 9.85 3.95
N ALA A 135 -56.51 10.08 3.00
CA ALA A 135 -57.94 9.87 3.21
C ALA A 135 -58.30 8.38 3.35
N GLU A 136 -57.63 7.50 2.60
CA GLU A 136 -57.77 6.04 2.64
C GLU A 136 -57.15 5.40 3.90
N ALA A 137 -56.24 6.11 4.58
CA ALA A 137 -55.58 5.60 5.78
C ALA A 137 -56.51 5.62 7.02
N PRO A 138 -56.40 4.64 7.93
CA PRO A 138 -57.09 4.66 9.22
C PRO A 138 -56.84 5.97 10.00
N PRO A 139 -57.83 6.51 10.75
CA PRO A 139 -57.72 7.83 11.39
C PRO A 139 -56.45 8.03 12.23
N LEU A 140 -56.01 7.00 12.96
CA LEU A 140 -54.83 7.03 13.81
C LEU A 140 -53.50 7.08 13.02
N LEU A 141 -53.51 6.67 11.76
CA LEU A 141 -52.32 6.55 10.91
C LEU A 141 -52.17 7.70 9.91
N LYS A 142 -53.19 8.55 9.75
CA LYS A 142 -53.20 9.63 8.74
C LYS A 142 -51.96 10.52 8.77
N ASN A 143 -51.55 10.98 9.96
CA ASN A 143 -50.37 11.83 10.12
C ASN A 143 -49.06 11.08 9.83
N ALA A 144 -48.97 9.80 10.23
CA ALA A 144 -47.81 8.97 9.98
C ALA A 144 -47.64 8.68 8.48
N VAL A 145 -48.73 8.31 7.80
CA VAL A 145 -48.77 8.07 6.35
C VAL A 145 -48.41 9.35 5.60
N ARG A 146 -48.98 10.50 5.97
CA ARG A 146 -48.66 11.79 5.35
C ARG A 146 -47.17 12.12 5.47
N LEU A 147 -46.61 12.03 6.68
CA LEU A 147 -45.21 12.33 6.94
C LEU A 147 -44.28 11.38 6.18
N HIS A 148 -44.61 10.08 6.15
CA HIS A 148 -43.85 9.08 5.43
C HIS A 148 -43.82 9.37 3.92
N GLN A 149 -44.98 9.60 3.30
CA GLN A 149 -45.09 9.87 1.87
C GLN A 149 -44.38 11.18 1.47
N ILE A 150 -44.45 12.23 2.30
CA ILE A 150 -43.67 13.47 2.07
C ILE A 150 -42.17 13.19 2.11
N ARG A 151 -41.68 12.48 3.14
CA ARG A 151 -40.26 12.16 3.28
C ARG A 151 -39.76 11.28 2.13
N TRP A 152 -40.56 10.31 1.72
CA TRP A 152 -40.26 9.41 0.61
C TRP A 152 -40.18 10.16 -0.73
N ARG A 153 -41.16 11.01 -1.04
CA ARG A 153 -41.15 11.86 -2.24
C ARG A 153 -39.98 12.83 -2.26
N ASN A 154 -39.68 13.47 -1.13
CA ASN A 154 -38.52 14.37 -1.03
C ASN A 154 -37.21 13.61 -1.22
N ALA A 155 -37.11 12.41 -0.67
CA ALA A 155 -35.97 11.54 -0.91
C ALA A 155 -35.85 11.25 -2.42
N ASN A 156 -36.94 10.81 -3.07
CA ASN A 156 -36.96 10.39 -4.48
C ASN A 156 -36.71 11.52 -5.48
N ALA A 157 -37.27 12.69 -5.21
CA ALA A 157 -37.01 13.89 -6.00
C ALA A 157 -35.62 14.49 -5.74
N SER A 158 -34.98 14.16 -4.62
CA SER A 158 -33.68 14.74 -4.27
C SER A 158 -32.52 13.98 -4.92
N SER A 159 -31.50 14.73 -5.33
CA SER A 159 -30.18 14.18 -5.67
C SER A 159 -29.44 13.56 -4.47
N LYS A 160 -30.06 13.48 -3.28
CA LYS A 160 -29.41 12.99 -2.05
C LYS A 160 -28.87 11.58 -2.23
N TRP A 161 -29.61 10.71 -2.91
CA TRP A 161 -29.21 9.31 -3.11
C TRP A 161 -28.07 9.17 -4.10
N GLN A 162 -28.10 9.98 -5.16
CA GLN A 162 -27.03 10.12 -6.14
C GLN A 162 -25.75 10.60 -5.45
N LYS A 163 -25.85 11.63 -4.61
CA LYS A 163 -24.72 12.15 -3.82
C LYS A 163 -24.20 11.14 -2.81
N ASP A 164 -25.08 10.39 -2.15
CA ASP A 164 -24.68 9.33 -1.21
C ASP A 164 -23.96 8.18 -1.92
N PHE A 165 -24.40 7.83 -3.15
CA PHE A 165 -23.74 6.86 -4.01
C PHE A 165 -22.35 7.33 -4.44
N GLU A 166 -22.25 8.53 -5.01
CA GLU A 166 -20.98 9.11 -5.46
C GLU A 166 -19.98 9.28 -4.31
N LYS A 167 -20.48 9.63 -3.12
CA LYS A 167 -19.65 9.70 -1.92
C LYS A 167 -19.15 8.32 -1.51
N ALA A 168 -20.02 7.31 -1.48
CA ALA A 168 -19.62 5.95 -1.12
C ALA A 168 -18.62 5.36 -2.14
N GLU A 169 -18.75 5.70 -3.42
CA GLU A 169 -17.84 5.29 -4.49
C GLU A 169 -16.45 5.94 -4.32
N LYS A 170 -16.41 7.25 -4.06
CA LYS A 170 -15.16 7.96 -3.73
C LYS A 170 -14.49 7.41 -2.47
N ASP A 171 -15.27 7.22 -1.41
CA ASP A 171 -14.77 6.68 -0.14
C ASP A 171 -14.20 5.27 -0.36
N LEU A 172 -14.85 4.42 -1.17
CA LEU A 172 -14.35 3.07 -1.49
C LEU A 172 -13.04 3.13 -2.26
N ALA A 173 -12.91 4.02 -3.26
CA ALA A 173 -11.67 4.16 -4.02
C ALA A 173 -10.49 4.53 -3.11
N ILE A 174 -10.67 5.51 -2.21
CA ILE A 174 -9.64 5.94 -1.26
C ILE A 174 -9.26 4.81 -0.30
N VAL A 175 -10.24 4.07 0.23
CA VAL A 175 -9.95 2.98 1.18
C VAL A 175 -9.24 1.82 0.49
N ARG A 176 -9.59 1.50 -0.77
CA ARG A 176 -8.89 0.47 -1.56
C ARG A 176 -7.44 0.84 -1.83
N GLU A 177 -7.18 2.07 -2.27
CA GLU A 177 -5.82 2.55 -2.49
C GLU A 177 -4.98 2.47 -1.20
N ARG A 178 -5.56 2.87 -0.06
CA ARG A 178 -4.88 2.74 1.25
C ARG A 178 -4.63 1.29 1.63
N PHE A 179 -5.55 0.38 1.32
CA PHE A 179 -5.38 -1.04 1.58
C PHE A 179 -4.22 -1.62 0.76
N GLU A 180 -4.20 -1.37 -0.55
CA GLU A 180 -3.12 -1.83 -1.45
C GLU A 180 -1.74 -1.26 -1.06
N ASN A 181 -1.69 0.00 -0.65
CA ASN A 181 -0.46 0.61 -0.14
C ASN A 181 -0.02 -0.05 1.17
N GLY A 182 -0.96 -0.27 2.09
CA GLY A 182 -0.67 -0.94 3.35
C GLY A 182 -0.20 -2.39 3.18
N GLU A 183 -0.73 -3.13 2.20
CA GLU A 183 -0.26 -4.48 1.86
C GLU A 183 1.19 -4.47 1.38
N ARG A 184 1.56 -3.51 0.52
CA ARG A 184 2.95 -3.34 0.07
C ARG A 184 3.89 -3.02 1.24
N GLU A 185 3.54 -2.06 2.08
CA GLU A 185 4.34 -1.69 3.26
C GLU A 185 4.50 -2.86 4.25
N LEU A 186 3.44 -3.64 4.45
CA LEU A 186 3.48 -4.83 5.32
C LEU A 186 4.48 -5.86 4.78
N GLU A 187 4.43 -6.12 3.46
CA GLU A 187 5.31 -7.07 2.81
C GLU A 187 6.78 -6.62 2.87
N GLU A 188 7.06 -5.34 2.67
CA GLU A 188 8.40 -4.76 2.84
C GLU A 188 8.94 -4.97 4.27
N LYS A 189 8.12 -4.70 5.29
CA LYS A 189 8.50 -4.89 6.70
C LYS A 189 8.65 -6.36 7.07
N ARG A 190 7.86 -7.28 6.48
CA ARG A 190 8.04 -8.72 6.65
C ARG A 190 9.39 -9.19 6.09
N ASN A 191 9.74 -8.74 4.89
CA ASN A 191 11.03 -9.02 4.27
C ASN A 191 12.19 -8.49 5.12
N LEU A 192 12.05 -7.27 5.67
CA LEU A 192 13.04 -6.68 6.58
C LEU A 192 13.19 -7.49 7.87
N LEU A 193 12.08 -7.94 8.46
CA LEU A 193 12.10 -8.80 9.65
C LEU A 193 12.80 -10.14 9.38
N GLU A 194 12.52 -10.76 8.24
CA GLU A 194 13.16 -12.01 7.84
C GLU A 194 14.68 -11.84 7.66
N MET A 195 15.11 -10.73 7.05
CA MET A 195 16.52 -10.38 6.94
C MET A 195 17.18 -10.24 8.32
N PHE A 196 16.56 -9.53 9.26
CA PHE A 196 17.11 -9.37 10.60
C PHE A 196 17.14 -10.68 11.40
N LYS A 197 16.17 -11.58 11.20
CA LYS A 197 16.20 -12.93 11.78
C LYS A 197 17.39 -13.74 11.25
N LYS A 198 17.65 -13.70 9.95
CA LYS A 198 18.82 -14.36 9.32
C LYS A 198 20.16 -13.81 9.79
N ILE A 199 20.24 -12.53 10.15
CA ILE A 199 21.47 -11.90 10.70
C ILE A 199 21.71 -12.33 12.15
N ARG A 200 20.66 -12.69 12.89
CA ARG A 200 20.74 -13.12 14.30
C ARG A 200 21.19 -14.58 14.44
N GLU A 201 20.88 -15.43 13.46
CA GLU A 201 21.23 -16.86 13.39
C GLU A 201 22.67 -17.09 12.90
#